data_AF-A0A2M7JTK0-F1
#
_entry.id   AF-A0A2M7JTK0-F1
#
_cell.length_a   1.000
_cell.length_b   1.000
_cell.length_c   1.000
_cell.angle_alpha   90.00
_cell.angle_beta   90.00
_cell.angle_gamma   90.00
#
_symmetry.space_group_name_H-M   'P 1'
#
loop_
_entity.id
_entity.type
_entity.pdbx_description
1 polymer ?
#
loop_
_entity_poly.entity_id
_entity_poly.type
_entity_poly.pdbx_seq_one_letter_code
_entity_poly.pdbx_strand_id
1 'polypeptide(L)'
;MSKIARFIIWICSKFTKNEIEQIIAGLLDVLEDRNPEVKPKDDFKEKHPHYRDFSVDPLAPLTEPPQPKEPLPLKDYKQILAAYKLTHGKPLSPVKYRATSPRVPQQIVCACCNAPHRYLYYNDGIKRTQLRCKVCHALFQANKRFQKGKKTRYYCPYCHHALFTWKQKKEVTIYKCCNDTCPHRLQKMNKLNEREKTLAKKRSSQFKLSYQYRQYHYQPHELTHAEPGQPTVDLAKIYNAPDILGLILTFYETGRRGRPCRTCLANLIF
;
A
#
# COMPACT_ATOMS: atom_id res chain seq x y z
N MET A 1 22.07 9.96 -36.48
CA MET A 1 21.35 8.76 -36.98
C MET A 1 20.54 8.13 -35.85
N SER A 2 19.29 7.71 -36.11
CA SER A 2 18.44 7.05 -35.10
C SER A 2 18.97 5.65 -34.72
N LYS A 3 18.54 5.13 -33.55
CA LYS A 3 18.88 3.75 -33.14
C LYS A 3 18.47 2.72 -34.21
N ILE A 4 17.30 2.93 -34.82
CA ILE A 4 16.75 2.08 -35.87
C ILE A 4 17.62 2.15 -37.14
N ALA A 5 18.03 3.34 -37.58
CA ALA A 5 18.89 3.49 -38.75
C ALA A 5 20.25 2.78 -38.56
N ARG A 6 20.85 2.89 -37.36
CA ARG A 6 22.09 2.16 -37.03
C ARG A 6 21.90 0.64 -37.05
N PHE A 7 20.76 0.16 -36.60
CA PHE A 7 20.42 -1.27 -36.63
C PHE A 7 20.22 -1.78 -38.06
N ILE A 8 19.53 -1.02 -38.92
CA ILE A 8 19.37 -1.34 -40.34
C ILE A 8 20.75 -1.43 -41.03
N ILE A 9 21.62 -0.44 -40.83
CA ILE A 9 22.98 -0.45 -41.38
C ILE A 9 23.76 -1.68 -40.89
N TRP A 10 23.63 -2.03 -39.61
CA TRP A 10 24.28 -3.22 -39.05
C TRP A 10 23.79 -4.51 -39.70
N ILE A 11 22.47 -4.68 -39.90
CA ILE A 11 21.91 -5.84 -40.63
C ILE A 11 22.48 -5.90 -42.05
N CYS A 12 22.43 -4.79 -42.80
CA CYS A 12 22.96 -4.73 -44.16
C CYS A 12 24.47 -5.03 -44.24
N SER A 13 25.23 -4.83 -43.16
CA SER A 13 26.66 -5.16 -43.09
C SER A 13 26.95 -6.62 -42.71
N LYS A 14 25.95 -7.39 -42.27
CA LYS A 14 26.13 -8.74 -41.70
C LYS A 14 25.43 -9.85 -42.47
N PHE A 15 24.38 -9.54 -43.24
CA PHE A 15 23.55 -10.54 -43.90
C PHE A 15 23.49 -10.31 -45.41
N THR A 16 23.34 -11.40 -46.16
CA THR A 16 23.09 -11.38 -47.60
C THR A 16 21.65 -10.94 -47.90
N LYS A 17 21.37 -10.56 -49.15
CA LYS A 17 20.02 -10.15 -49.58
C LYS A 17 18.93 -11.20 -49.23
N ASN A 18 19.20 -12.47 -49.50
CA ASN A 18 18.25 -13.55 -49.25
C ASN A 18 18.00 -13.76 -47.74
N GLU A 19 19.04 -13.65 -46.91
CA GLU A 19 18.90 -13.73 -45.45
C GLU A 19 18.12 -12.55 -44.89
N ILE A 20 18.31 -11.34 -45.46
CA ILE A 20 17.53 -10.16 -45.09
C ILE A 20 16.05 -10.35 -45.44
N GLU A 21 15.73 -10.90 -46.62
CA GLU A 21 14.35 -11.22 -47.01
C GLU A 21 13.71 -12.23 -46.04
N GLN A 22 14.44 -13.25 -45.59
CA GLN A 22 13.97 -14.19 -44.56
C GLN A 22 13.74 -13.52 -43.20
N ILE A 23 14.65 -12.63 -42.78
CA ILE A 23 14.49 -11.85 -41.53
C ILE A 23 13.23 -10.98 -41.61
N ILE A 24 12.98 -10.32 -42.75
CA ILE A 24 11.79 -9.49 -42.95
C ILE A 24 10.52 -10.35 -42.89
N ALA A 25 10.50 -11.51 -43.57
CA ALA A 25 9.37 -12.43 -43.52
C ALA A 25 9.06 -12.90 -42.09
N GLY A 26 10.09 -13.29 -41.33
CA GLY A 26 9.93 -13.69 -39.93
C GLY A 26 9.42 -12.55 -39.03
N LEU A 27 9.87 -11.30 -39.27
CA LEU A 27 9.36 -10.14 -38.54
C LEU A 27 7.90 -9.83 -38.88
N LEU A 28 7.51 -9.96 -40.15
CA LEU A 28 6.10 -9.82 -40.57
C LEU A 28 5.22 -10.87 -39.92
N ASP A 29 5.68 -12.13 -39.85
CA ASP A 29 4.95 -13.20 -39.16
C ASP A 29 4.77 -12.92 -37.66
N VAL A 30 5.78 -12.32 -37.02
CA VAL A 30 5.69 -11.88 -35.62
C VAL A 30 4.71 -10.70 -35.45
N LEU A 31 4.64 -9.78 -36.42
CA LEU A 31 3.70 -8.65 -36.38
C LEU A 31 2.25 -9.07 -36.67
N GLU A 32 2.05 -10.11 -37.47
CA GLU A 32 0.74 -10.70 -37.80
C GLU A 32 0.30 -11.77 -36.78
N ASP A 33 1.00 -11.92 -35.65
CA ASP A 33 0.76 -12.94 -34.61
C ASP A 33 0.77 -14.39 -35.15
N ARG A 34 1.39 -14.65 -36.31
CA ARG A 34 1.54 -15.98 -36.91
C ARG A 34 2.60 -16.83 -36.21
N ASN A 35 3.48 -16.22 -35.42
CA ASN A 35 4.50 -16.92 -34.64
C ASN A 35 4.17 -16.87 -33.12
N PRO A 36 3.84 -18.01 -32.47
CA PRO A 36 3.50 -18.03 -31.05
C PRO A 36 4.73 -17.95 -30.12
N GLU A 37 5.93 -18.26 -30.60
CA GLU A 37 7.15 -18.34 -29.78
C GLU A 37 7.82 -16.97 -29.57
N VAL A 38 7.68 -16.08 -30.55
CA VAL A 38 8.34 -14.76 -30.54
C VAL A 38 7.28 -13.69 -30.68
N LYS A 39 7.19 -12.80 -29.67
CA LYS A 39 6.27 -11.66 -29.68
C LYS A 39 7.03 -10.35 -29.59
N PRO A 40 6.52 -9.26 -30.19
CA PRO A 40 7.06 -7.94 -29.96
C PRO A 40 7.07 -7.62 -28.47
N LYS A 41 8.02 -6.77 -28.05
CA LYS A 41 8.00 -6.23 -26.70
C LYS A 41 6.69 -5.49 -26.48
N ASP A 42 5.90 -5.95 -25.52
CA ASP A 42 4.65 -5.31 -25.12
C ASP A 42 4.93 -3.91 -24.53
N ASP A 43 4.15 -2.93 -24.95
CA ASP A 43 4.19 -1.55 -24.45
C ASP A 43 3.33 -1.35 -23.19
N PHE A 44 2.75 -2.43 -22.64
CA PHE A 44 1.90 -2.39 -21.46
C PHE A 44 2.54 -1.67 -20.29
N LYS A 45 3.83 -1.90 -19.99
CA LYS A 45 4.51 -1.23 -18.86
C LYS A 45 4.74 0.26 -19.13
N GLU A 46 4.94 0.65 -20.38
CA GLU A 46 5.06 2.05 -20.80
C GLU A 46 3.70 2.77 -20.66
N LYS A 47 2.61 2.06 -20.99
CA LYS A 47 1.22 2.53 -20.80
C LYS A 47 0.74 2.50 -19.33
N HIS A 48 1.35 1.67 -18.48
CA HIS A 48 0.97 1.46 -17.08
C HIS A 48 2.20 1.49 -16.15
N PRO A 49 2.87 2.65 -16.01
CA PRO A 49 4.11 2.77 -15.25
C PRO A 49 3.99 2.30 -13.80
N HIS A 50 2.84 2.50 -13.16
CA HIS A 50 2.57 2.16 -11.75
C HIS A 50 1.98 0.75 -11.55
N TYR A 51 1.77 -0.03 -12.61
CA TYR A 51 1.31 -1.41 -12.49
C TYR A 51 2.40 -2.31 -11.89
N ARG A 52 2.04 -3.05 -10.81
CA ARG A 52 2.93 -3.93 -10.04
C ARG A 52 4.19 -3.24 -9.53
N ASP A 53 4.11 -1.93 -9.32
CA ASP A 53 5.15 -1.14 -8.68
C ASP A 53 4.99 -1.19 -7.14
N PHE A 54 5.70 -2.13 -6.51
CA PHE A 54 5.64 -2.37 -5.08
C PHE A 54 6.87 -1.81 -4.36
N SER A 55 6.70 -0.67 -3.70
CA SER A 55 7.70 -0.06 -2.83
C SER A 55 7.48 -0.40 -1.35
N VAL A 56 8.47 -0.18 -0.50
CA VAL A 56 8.30 -0.19 0.97
C VAL A 56 7.92 1.22 1.41
N ASP A 57 6.99 1.34 2.37
CA ASP A 57 6.62 2.65 2.90
C ASP A 57 7.71 3.13 3.87
N PRO A 58 8.23 4.36 3.72
CA PRO A 58 9.42 4.81 4.46
C PRO A 58 9.12 5.19 5.92
N LEU A 59 7.89 5.61 6.22
CA LEU A 59 7.51 6.05 7.56
C LEU A 59 7.12 4.86 8.44
N ALA A 60 7.71 4.81 9.64
CA ALA A 60 7.28 3.90 10.69
C ALA A 60 5.83 4.22 11.12
N PRO A 61 5.05 3.21 11.53
CA PRO A 61 3.72 3.44 12.07
C PRO A 61 3.81 4.07 13.45
N LEU A 62 2.75 4.76 13.86
CA LEU A 62 2.64 5.25 15.23
C LEU A 62 2.26 4.09 16.14
N THR A 63 2.85 4.00 17.32
CA THR A 63 2.55 2.95 18.33
C THR A 63 1.51 3.40 19.35
N GLU A 64 1.27 4.70 19.43
CA GLU A 64 0.31 5.30 20.34
C GLU A 64 -0.99 5.66 19.60
N PRO A 65 -2.16 5.48 20.25
CA PRO A 65 -3.40 5.97 19.70
C PRO A 65 -3.34 7.50 19.51
N PRO A 66 -4.00 8.04 18.48
CA PRO A 66 -4.24 9.48 18.45
C PRO A 66 -4.92 9.91 19.74
N GLN A 67 -4.53 11.07 20.26
CA GLN A 67 -5.16 11.61 21.45
C GLN A 67 -6.68 11.64 21.26
N PRO A 68 -7.47 11.19 22.25
CA PRO A 68 -8.92 11.27 22.17
C PRO A 68 -9.29 12.71 21.82
N LYS A 69 -10.08 12.91 20.76
CA LYS A 69 -10.73 14.22 20.55
C LYS A 69 -11.42 14.57 21.86
N GLU A 70 -11.15 15.77 22.37
CA GLU A 70 -11.79 16.25 23.59
C GLU A 70 -13.29 15.98 23.49
N PRO A 71 -13.90 15.37 24.53
CA PRO A 71 -15.32 15.15 24.52
C PRO A 71 -15.99 16.49 24.27
N LEU A 72 -16.81 16.57 23.22
CA LEU A 72 -17.66 17.74 22.99
C LEU A 72 -18.35 18.08 24.31
N PRO A 73 -18.36 19.35 24.74
CA PRO A 73 -18.90 19.74 26.03
C PRO A 73 -20.31 19.18 26.18
N LEU A 74 -20.56 18.53 27.31
CA LEU A 74 -21.82 17.88 27.62
C LEU A 74 -22.92 18.96 27.63
N LYS A 75 -23.80 18.94 26.61
CA LYS A 75 -24.88 19.93 26.52
C LYS A 75 -26.06 19.48 27.38
N ASP A 76 -26.59 20.28 28.30
CA ASP A 76 -27.78 19.86 29.06
C ASP A 76 -29.00 19.74 28.14
N TYR A 77 -29.61 18.54 28.05
CA TYR A 77 -30.81 18.32 27.25
C TYR A 77 -31.96 19.27 27.61
N LYS A 78 -32.06 19.72 28.87
CA LYS A 78 -33.12 20.65 29.30
C LYS A 78 -32.99 22.00 28.58
N GLN A 79 -31.76 22.49 28.43
CA GLN A 79 -31.49 23.73 27.70
C GLN A 79 -31.84 23.59 26.22
N ILE A 80 -31.50 22.45 25.61
CA ILE A 80 -31.84 22.17 24.20
C ILE A 80 -33.35 22.12 23.99
N LEU A 81 -34.10 21.50 24.92
CA LEU A 81 -35.56 21.46 24.87
C LEU A 81 -36.20 22.84 25.03
N ALA A 82 -35.64 23.69 25.91
CA ALA A 82 -36.12 25.06 26.09
C ALA A 82 -35.89 25.90 24.83
N ALA A 83 -34.69 25.83 24.25
CA ALA A 83 -34.35 26.53 23.00
C ALA A 83 -35.23 26.06 21.82
N TYR A 84 -35.51 24.76 21.72
CA TYR A 84 -36.43 24.22 20.72
C TYR A 84 -37.85 24.78 20.89
N LYS A 85 -38.36 24.83 22.13
CA LYS A 85 -39.69 25.38 22.42
C LYS A 85 -39.80 26.86 22.05
N LEU A 86 -38.76 27.64 22.34
CA LEU A 86 -38.71 29.07 22.00
C LEU A 86 -38.73 29.30 20.49
N THR A 87 -37.97 28.50 19.73
CA THR A 87 -37.85 28.65 18.27
C THR A 87 -39.04 28.10 17.48
N HIS A 88 -39.68 27.02 17.94
CA HIS A 88 -40.75 26.31 17.19
C HIS A 88 -42.15 26.51 17.78
N GLY A 89 -42.28 27.23 18.91
CA GLY A 89 -43.54 27.46 19.61
C GLY A 89 -44.19 26.22 20.24
N LYS A 90 -43.55 25.05 20.15
CA LYS A 90 -44.08 23.76 20.64
C LYS A 90 -42.98 22.93 21.31
N PRO A 91 -43.29 22.16 22.37
CA PRO A 91 -42.30 21.30 23.02
C PRO A 91 -41.91 20.11 22.12
N LEU A 92 -40.63 19.72 22.16
CA LEU A 92 -40.17 18.53 21.44
C LEU A 92 -40.74 17.27 22.11
N SER A 93 -41.59 16.55 21.38
CA SER A 93 -42.18 15.30 21.85
C SER A 93 -41.11 14.20 22.04
N PRO A 94 -41.31 13.26 22.98
CA PRO A 94 -40.51 12.04 23.07
C PRO A 94 -40.55 11.21 21.76
N VAL A 95 -39.70 10.19 21.68
CA VAL A 95 -39.74 9.23 20.56
C VAL A 95 -41.06 8.47 20.60
N LYS A 96 -41.79 8.50 19.47
CA LYS A 96 -42.96 7.65 19.26
C LYS A 96 -42.47 6.33 18.65
N TYR A 97 -42.66 5.24 19.39
CA TYR A 97 -42.31 3.90 18.94
C TYR A 97 -43.49 3.25 18.22
N ARG A 98 -43.22 2.44 17.19
CA ARG A 98 -44.23 1.51 16.65
C ARG A 98 -44.38 0.34 17.61
N ALA A 99 -45.52 -0.37 17.57
CA ALA A 99 -45.82 -1.47 18.49
C ALA A 99 -44.72 -2.55 18.51
N THR A 100 -44.13 -2.87 17.35
CA THR A 100 -43.09 -3.89 17.19
C THR A 100 -41.67 -3.37 17.40
N SER A 101 -41.48 -2.07 17.63
CA SER A 101 -40.15 -1.48 17.73
C SER A 101 -39.50 -1.76 19.09
N PRO A 102 -38.21 -2.15 19.12
CA PRO A 102 -37.49 -2.38 20.36
C PRO A 102 -37.38 -1.10 21.17
N ARG A 103 -37.67 -1.19 22.47
CA ARG A 103 -37.56 -0.07 23.41
C ARG A 103 -36.14 0.06 23.95
N VAL A 104 -35.69 1.29 24.13
CA VAL A 104 -34.42 1.57 24.81
C VAL A 104 -34.62 1.37 26.32
N PRO A 105 -33.76 0.59 27.00
CA PRO A 105 -33.83 0.40 28.44
C PRO A 105 -33.79 1.72 29.22
N GLN A 106 -34.51 1.79 30.35
CA GLN A 106 -34.76 3.04 31.06
C GLN A 106 -33.50 3.70 31.62
N GLN A 107 -32.51 2.88 31.98
CA GLN A 107 -31.22 3.28 32.54
C GLN A 107 -30.28 3.98 31.54
N ILE A 108 -30.62 3.97 30.23
CA ILE A 108 -29.74 4.55 29.21
C ILE A 108 -30.04 6.04 29.03
N VAL A 109 -28.98 6.84 29.06
CA VAL A 109 -28.99 8.27 28.78
C VAL A 109 -28.10 8.61 27.59
N CYS A 110 -28.35 9.75 26.95
CA CYS A 110 -27.52 10.22 25.85
C CYS A 110 -26.10 10.55 26.33
N ALA A 111 -25.09 9.96 25.71
CA ALA A 111 -23.68 10.25 26.03
C ALA A 111 -23.24 11.70 25.73
N CYS A 112 -24.00 12.46 24.93
CA CYS A 112 -23.67 13.83 24.55
C CYS A 112 -24.47 14.88 25.33
N CYS A 113 -25.72 14.58 25.71
CA CYS A 113 -26.58 15.57 26.35
C CYS A 113 -27.36 15.10 27.58
N ASN A 114 -27.12 13.87 28.05
CA ASN A 114 -27.87 13.26 29.15
C ASN A 114 -29.39 13.15 28.95
N ALA A 115 -29.90 13.28 27.72
CA ALA A 115 -31.31 13.05 27.46
C ALA A 115 -31.71 11.60 27.85
N PRO A 116 -32.82 11.41 28.59
CA PRO A 116 -33.26 10.09 29.06
C PRO A 116 -33.75 9.19 27.91
N HIS A 117 -33.85 7.88 28.19
CA HIS A 117 -34.27 6.82 27.25
C HIS A 117 -35.51 7.16 26.39
N ARG A 118 -36.47 7.93 26.90
CA ARG A 118 -37.67 8.38 26.16
C ARG A 118 -37.37 9.23 24.92
N TYR A 119 -36.19 9.83 24.85
CA TYR A 119 -35.71 10.61 23.69
C TYR A 119 -34.70 9.83 22.83
N LEU A 120 -34.46 8.56 23.14
CA LEU A 120 -33.51 7.71 22.43
C LEU A 120 -34.24 6.67 21.60
N TYR A 121 -33.63 6.23 20.50
CA TYR A 121 -34.11 5.11 19.69
C TYR A 121 -32.95 4.39 19.00
N TYR A 122 -33.14 3.11 18.65
CA TYR A 122 -32.16 2.34 17.88
C TYR A 122 -32.11 2.81 16.43
N ASN A 123 -30.92 3.17 15.95
CA ASN A 123 -30.69 3.67 14.60
C ASN A 123 -30.47 2.54 13.57
N ASP A 124 -29.98 1.38 14.03
CA ASP A 124 -29.55 0.27 13.17
C ASP A 124 -30.52 -0.93 13.18
N GLY A 125 -31.79 -0.68 13.49
CA GLY A 125 -32.89 -1.65 13.33
C GLY A 125 -32.69 -2.93 14.13
N ILE A 126 -32.55 -4.07 13.44
CA ILE A 126 -32.39 -5.41 14.05
C ILE A 126 -31.06 -5.53 14.82
N LYS A 127 -30.00 -4.85 14.37
CA LYS A 127 -28.65 -4.95 14.97
C LYS A 127 -28.61 -4.36 16.38
N ARG A 128 -29.40 -3.32 16.65
CA ARG A 128 -29.58 -2.69 17.97
C ARG A 128 -28.26 -2.33 18.68
N THR A 129 -27.23 -1.96 17.92
CA THR A 129 -25.92 -1.59 18.44
C THR A 129 -25.73 -0.09 18.57
N GLN A 130 -26.45 0.71 17.79
CA GLN A 130 -26.33 2.16 17.74
C GLN A 130 -27.64 2.85 18.13
N LEU A 131 -27.57 3.76 19.09
CA LEU A 131 -28.65 4.64 19.49
C LEU A 131 -28.49 6.02 18.86
N ARG A 132 -29.62 6.67 18.57
CA ARG A 132 -29.69 8.07 18.17
C ARG A 132 -30.53 8.85 19.16
N CYS A 133 -30.05 10.03 19.55
CA CYS A 133 -30.79 10.95 20.39
C CYS A 133 -31.69 11.86 19.55
N LYS A 134 -32.97 11.98 19.90
CA LYS A 134 -33.90 12.93 19.25
C LYS A 134 -33.61 14.39 19.62
N VAL A 135 -32.98 14.64 20.78
CA VAL A 135 -32.72 16.00 21.30
C VAL A 135 -31.49 16.62 20.64
N CYS A 136 -30.34 15.92 20.66
CA CYS A 136 -29.08 16.45 20.13
C CYS A 136 -28.63 15.80 18.81
N HIS A 137 -29.43 14.86 18.27
CA HIS A 137 -29.13 14.09 17.06
C HIS A 137 -27.86 13.22 17.10
N ALA A 138 -27.16 13.17 18.25
CA ALA A 138 -25.95 12.40 18.42
C ALA A 138 -26.19 10.89 18.29
N LEU A 139 -25.21 10.22 17.70
CA LEU A 139 -25.13 8.76 17.58
C LEU A 139 -24.15 8.21 18.62
N PHE A 140 -24.55 7.18 19.35
CA PHE A 140 -23.70 6.52 20.35
C PHE A 140 -24.10 5.06 20.52
N GLN A 141 -23.27 4.24 21.18
CA GLN A 141 -23.56 2.82 21.40
C GLN A 141 -24.14 2.58 22.80
N ALA A 142 -25.20 1.78 22.89
CA ALA A 142 -25.89 1.44 24.16
C ALA A 142 -24.98 0.65 25.11
N ASN A 143 -24.32 -0.37 24.55
CA ASN A 143 -23.26 -1.11 25.18
C ASN A 143 -22.02 -0.88 24.33
N LYS A 144 -20.91 -0.42 24.93
CA LYS A 144 -19.60 -0.42 24.28
C LYS A 144 -19.11 -1.88 24.17
N ARG A 145 -19.82 -2.74 23.43
CA ARG A 145 -19.52 -4.17 23.28
C ARG A 145 -18.23 -4.41 22.49
N PHE A 146 -17.61 -3.39 21.91
CA PHE A 146 -16.40 -3.54 21.12
C PHE A 146 -15.35 -2.46 21.45
N GLN A 147 -14.15 -2.96 21.78
CA GLN A 147 -12.84 -2.26 21.85
C GLN A 147 -12.40 -1.55 23.15
N LYS A 148 -12.94 -1.87 24.33
CA LYS A 148 -12.11 -1.75 25.54
C LYS A 148 -11.15 -2.95 25.59
N GLY A 149 -10.04 -2.92 24.84
CA GLY A 149 -8.95 -3.87 25.07
C GLY A 149 -8.15 -4.36 23.85
N LYS A 150 -8.73 -4.46 22.65
CA LYS A 150 -7.93 -4.68 21.43
C LYS A 150 -7.34 -3.36 20.95
N LYS A 151 -6.35 -2.87 21.68
CA LYS A 151 -5.46 -1.81 21.18
C LYS A 151 -4.78 -2.38 19.94
N THR A 152 -4.99 -1.76 18.78
CA THR A 152 -4.10 -2.03 17.67
C THR A 152 -2.70 -1.62 18.11
N ARG A 153 -1.68 -2.38 17.72
CA ARG A 153 -0.28 -2.04 18.01
C ARG A 153 0.19 -0.83 17.19
N TYR A 154 -0.46 -0.57 16.07
CA TYR A 154 0.04 0.35 15.06
C TYR A 154 -1.08 1.21 14.46
N TYR A 155 -0.76 2.47 14.22
CA TYR A 155 -1.62 3.46 13.60
C TYR A 155 -0.92 4.04 12.36
N CYS A 156 -1.73 4.40 11.36
CA CYS A 156 -1.24 4.99 10.12
C CYS A 156 -0.59 6.35 10.40
N PRO A 157 0.65 6.61 9.95
CA PRO A 157 1.31 7.89 10.18
C PRO A 157 0.66 9.06 9.41
N TYR A 158 -0.16 8.77 8.40
CA TYR A 158 -0.79 9.79 7.55
C TYR A 158 -2.22 10.17 7.94
N CYS A 159 -2.95 9.28 8.61
CA CYS A 159 -4.35 9.51 8.97
C CYS A 159 -4.70 9.11 10.40
N HIS A 160 -3.71 8.63 11.16
CA HIS A 160 -3.84 8.17 12.55
C HIS A 160 -4.87 7.06 12.76
N HIS A 161 -5.38 6.46 11.68
CA HIS A 161 -6.33 5.37 11.76
C HIS A 161 -5.62 4.08 12.20
N ALA A 162 -6.32 3.27 12.99
CA ALA A 162 -5.82 1.98 13.43
C ALA A 162 -5.48 1.09 12.22
N LEU A 163 -4.26 0.54 12.19
CA LEU A 163 -3.91 -0.47 11.19
C LEU A 163 -4.51 -1.81 11.58
N PHE A 164 -4.91 -2.59 10.59
CA PHE A 164 -5.35 -3.96 10.78
C PHE A 164 -4.29 -4.95 10.29
N THR A 165 -4.24 -6.13 10.89
CA THR A 165 -3.40 -7.24 10.43
C THR A 165 -3.93 -7.75 9.10
N TRP A 166 -3.17 -7.60 8.02
CA TRP A 166 -3.57 -8.01 6.68
C TRP A 166 -3.08 -9.40 6.31
N LYS A 167 -1.80 -9.70 6.58
CA LYS A 167 -1.21 -11.03 6.33
C LYS A 167 -0.30 -11.40 7.50
N GLN A 168 -0.31 -12.67 7.86
CA GLN A 168 0.54 -13.19 8.91
C GLN A 168 1.25 -14.44 8.40
N LYS A 169 2.57 -14.43 8.52
CA LYS A 169 3.47 -15.55 8.24
C LYS A 169 4.36 -15.75 9.45
N LYS A 170 5.09 -16.88 9.51
CA LYS A 170 6.03 -17.19 10.60
C LYS A 170 7.04 -16.07 10.82
N GLU A 171 7.63 -15.54 9.75
CA GLU A 171 8.69 -14.54 9.80
C GLU A 171 8.21 -13.09 9.75
N VAL A 172 6.96 -12.85 9.34
CA VAL A 172 6.48 -11.48 9.10
C VAL A 172 4.98 -11.34 9.32
N THR A 173 4.60 -10.28 10.03
CA THR A 173 3.23 -9.77 10.08
C THR A 173 3.13 -8.47 9.28
N ILE A 174 2.19 -8.43 8.34
CA ILE A 174 1.93 -7.26 7.51
C ILE A 174 0.65 -6.58 7.99
N TYR A 175 0.77 -5.31 8.36
CA TYR A 175 -0.31 -4.42 8.73
C TYR A 175 -0.66 -3.51 7.55
N LYS A 176 -1.94 -3.15 7.42
CA LYS A 176 -2.44 -2.30 6.32
C LYS A 176 -3.39 -1.25 6.85
N CYS A 177 -3.35 -0.06 6.25
CA CYS A 177 -4.35 0.98 6.50
C CYS A 177 -5.65 0.66 5.74
N CYS A 178 -6.78 0.58 6.46
CA CYS A 178 -8.11 0.37 5.89
C CYS A 178 -8.85 1.68 5.55
N ASN A 179 -8.33 2.84 5.93
CA ASN A 179 -9.04 4.09 5.70
C ASN A 179 -8.99 4.50 4.23
N ASP A 180 -10.13 4.48 3.54
CA ASP A 180 -10.26 4.91 2.14
C ASP A 180 -10.04 6.42 1.95
N THR A 181 -10.27 7.23 2.99
CA THR A 181 -10.03 8.69 2.96
C THR A 181 -8.61 9.07 3.41
N CYS A 182 -7.72 8.09 3.58
CA CYS A 182 -6.34 8.34 4.00
C CYS A 182 -5.61 9.23 2.97
N PRO A 183 -4.96 10.35 3.37
CA PRO A 183 -4.26 11.25 2.45
C PRO A 183 -3.22 10.53 1.58
N HIS A 184 -2.44 9.61 2.17
CA HIS A 184 -1.49 8.78 1.43
C HIS A 184 -2.14 7.94 0.31
N ARG A 185 -3.31 7.36 0.57
CA ARG A 185 -4.05 6.54 -0.41
C ARG A 185 -4.58 7.40 -1.55
N LEU A 186 -5.17 8.55 -1.20
CA LEU A 186 -5.67 9.51 -2.18
C LEU A 186 -4.54 10.03 -3.07
N GLN A 187 -3.39 10.40 -2.48
CA GLN A 187 -2.22 10.84 -3.24
C GLN A 187 -1.71 9.76 -4.21
N LYS A 188 -1.65 8.50 -3.79
CA LYS A 188 -1.26 7.38 -4.66
C LYS A 188 -2.28 7.12 -5.77
N MET A 189 -3.58 7.24 -5.47
CA MET A 189 -4.64 7.13 -6.50
C MET A 189 -4.56 8.25 -7.53
N ASN A 190 -4.25 9.48 -7.10
CA ASN A 190 -4.13 10.64 -7.98
C ASN A 190 -2.91 10.55 -8.91
N LYS A 191 -1.89 9.77 -8.56
CA LYS A 191 -0.73 9.49 -9.43
C LYS A 191 -1.04 8.53 -10.58
N LEU A 192 -2.11 7.74 -10.49
CA LEU A 192 -2.47 6.80 -11.55
C LEU A 192 -3.01 7.55 -12.76
N ASN A 193 -2.67 7.07 -13.96
CA ASN A 193 -3.30 7.54 -15.19
C ASN A 193 -4.71 6.93 -15.38
N GLU A 194 -5.49 7.39 -16.37
CA GLU A 194 -6.86 6.91 -16.56
C GLU A 194 -6.97 5.41 -16.88
N ARG A 195 -6.01 4.86 -17.63
CA ARG A 195 -5.93 3.41 -17.92
C ARG A 195 -5.66 2.61 -16.64
N GLU A 196 -4.77 3.10 -15.79
CA GLU A 196 -4.48 2.49 -14.50
C GLU A 196 -5.64 2.62 -13.52
N LYS A 197 -6.35 3.76 -13.48
CA LYS A 197 -7.56 3.92 -12.66
C LYS A 197 -8.65 2.93 -13.04
N THR A 198 -8.89 2.74 -14.34
CA THR A 198 -9.86 1.74 -14.82
C THR A 198 -9.40 0.31 -14.51
N LEU A 199 -8.11 0.00 -14.66
CA LEU A 199 -7.55 -1.30 -14.30
C LEU A 199 -7.59 -1.54 -12.78
N ALA A 200 -7.33 -0.54 -11.95
CA ALA A 200 -7.36 -0.63 -10.50
C ALA A 200 -8.75 -0.98 -9.96
N LYS A 201 -9.83 -0.55 -10.63
CA LYS A 201 -11.21 -0.96 -10.31
C LYS A 201 -11.40 -2.48 -10.46
N LYS A 202 -10.75 -3.09 -11.45
CA LYS A 202 -10.84 -4.54 -11.72
C LYS A 202 -9.81 -5.35 -10.92
N ARG A 203 -8.59 -4.82 -10.74
CA ARG A 203 -7.42 -5.51 -10.17
C ARG A 203 -6.65 -4.62 -9.19
N SER A 204 -7.33 -4.18 -8.13
CA SER A 204 -6.77 -3.25 -7.14
C SER A 204 -5.51 -3.76 -6.43
N SER A 205 -5.35 -5.08 -6.29
CA SER A 205 -4.19 -5.72 -5.65
C SER A 205 -2.87 -5.51 -6.40
N GLN A 206 -2.94 -5.18 -7.69
CA GLN A 206 -1.75 -4.93 -8.52
C GLN A 206 -1.18 -3.52 -8.33
N PHE A 207 -1.85 -2.67 -7.55
CA PHE A 207 -1.42 -1.31 -7.26
C PHE A 207 -1.19 -1.13 -5.75
N LYS A 208 -0.02 -0.62 -5.38
CA LYS A 208 0.29 -0.29 -3.98
C LYS A 208 -0.30 1.07 -3.62
N LEU A 209 -1.56 1.08 -3.19
CA LEU A 209 -2.30 2.31 -2.86
C LEU A 209 -2.34 2.63 -1.36
N SER A 210 -2.59 1.63 -0.52
CA SER A 210 -2.67 1.84 0.94
C SER A 210 -1.30 1.71 1.59
N TYR A 211 -1.08 2.49 2.66
CA TYR A 211 0.05 2.32 3.56
C TYR A 211 0.07 0.89 4.13
N GLN A 212 1.27 0.29 4.15
CA GLN A 212 1.54 -1.03 4.69
C GLN A 212 2.79 -1.01 5.56
N TYR A 213 2.71 -1.63 6.73
CA TYR A 213 3.85 -1.83 7.61
C TYR A 213 4.15 -3.32 7.76
N ARG A 214 5.43 -3.70 7.72
CA ARG A 214 5.87 -5.09 7.91
C ARG A 214 6.65 -5.17 9.21
N GLN A 215 6.15 -5.96 10.16
CA GLN A 215 6.85 -6.34 11.36
C GLN A 215 7.50 -7.71 11.13
N TYR A 216 8.82 -7.75 11.07
CA TYR A 216 9.56 -9.00 10.99
C TYR A 216 9.76 -9.59 12.39
N HIS A 217 9.67 -10.91 12.49
CA HIS A 217 9.78 -11.70 13.73
C HIS A 217 11.13 -12.41 13.80
N TYR A 218 12.18 -11.74 13.33
CA TYR A 218 13.55 -12.19 13.44
C TYR A 218 14.43 -11.02 13.85
N GLN A 219 15.53 -11.33 14.49
CA GLN A 219 16.56 -10.36 14.87
C GLN A 219 17.61 -10.27 13.75
N PRO A 220 18.30 -9.13 13.58
CA PRO A 220 19.32 -8.98 12.54
C PRO A 220 20.41 -10.07 12.57
N HIS A 221 20.80 -10.54 13.76
CA HIS A 221 21.83 -11.59 13.92
C HIS A 221 21.37 -13.00 13.50
N GLU A 222 20.06 -13.21 13.34
CA GLU A 222 19.51 -14.49 12.84
C GLU A 222 19.57 -14.55 11.31
N LEU A 223 19.90 -13.45 10.65
CA LEU A 223 20.07 -13.40 9.20
C LEU A 223 21.48 -13.80 8.81
N THR A 224 21.62 -14.96 8.17
CA THR A 224 22.85 -15.31 7.45
C THR A 224 22.92 -14.46 6.18
N HIS A 225 23.79 -13.46 6.18
CA HIS A 225 24.10 -12.69 4.98
C HIS A 225 25.03 -13.51 4.08
N ALA A 226 24.81 -13.44 2.77
CA ALA A 226 25.77 -13.94 1.80
C ALA A 226 26.99 -13.02 1.84
N GLU A 227 28.00 -13.40 2.61
CA GLU A 227 29.29 -12.73 2.58
C GLU A 227 30.08 -13.25 1.37
N PRO A 228 30.82 -12.38 0.65
CA PRO A 228 31.79 -12.87 -0.31
C PRO A 228 32.73 -13.82 0.42
N GLY A 229 33.04 -14.96 -0.20
CA GLY A 229 34.03 -15.87 0.36
C GLY A 229 35.32 -15.11 0.68
N GLN A 230 35.97 -15.44 1.79
CA GLN A 230 37.20 -14.78 2.19
C GLN A 230 38.17 -14.74 0.99
N PRO A 231 38.69 -13.56 0.63
CA PRO A 231 39.59 -13.45 -0.51
C PRO A 231 40.82 -14.32 -0.22
N THR A 232 41.19 -15.16 -1.17
CA THR A 232 42.39 -16.01 -1.08
C THR A 232 43.67 -15.17 -1.04
N VAL A 233 43.58 -13.90 -1.45
CA VAL A 233 44.69 -12.96 -1.56
C VAL A 233 44.45 -11.80 -0.60
N ASP A 234 45.46 -11.51 0.22
CA ASP A 234 45.50 -10.33 1.06
C ASP A 234 45.87 -9.11 0.20
N LEU A 235 44.89 -8.24 -0.06
CA LEU A 235 45.07 -7.06 -0.90
C LEU A 235 46.10 -6.07 -0.31
N ALA A 236 46.36 -6.13 1.00
CA ALA A 236 47.37 -5.29 1.66
C ALA A 236 48.82 -5.76 1.40
N LYS A 237 49.00 -6.97 0.85
CA LYS A 237 50.31 -7.57 0.54
C LYS A 237 50.62 -7.60 -0.96
N ILE A 238 49.86 -6.86 -1.77
CA ILE A 238 50.09 -6.79 -3.20
C ILE A 238 51.30 -5.90 -3.46
N TYR A 239 52.30 -6.46 -4.15
CA TYR A 239 53.54 -5.77 -4.53
C TYR A 239 53.36 -4.81 -5.72
N ASN A 240 52.24 -4.89 -6.43
CA ASN A 240 51.92 -4.03 -7.56
C ASN A 240 51.39 -2.67 -7.10
N ALA A 241 51.63 -1.64 -7.91
CA ALA A 241 51.16 -0.30 -7.64
C ALA A 241 49.61 -0.22 -7.61
N PRO A 242 49.01 0.69 -6.81
CA PRO A 242 47.56 0.76 -6.60
C PRO A 242 46.72 1.01 -7.86
N ASP A 243 47.29 1.69 -8.85
CA ASP A 243 46.71 1.94 -10.16
C ASP A 243 46.52 0.65 -10.97
N ILE A 244 47.50 -0.25 -10.94
CA ILE A 244 47.40 -1.58 -11.56
C ILE A 244 46.32 -2.41 -10.87
N LEU A 245 46.27 -2.39 -9.53
CA LEU A 245 45.22 -3.06 -8.77
C LEU A 245 43.83 -2.50 -9.13
N GLY A 246 43.68 -1.19 -9.22
CA GLY A 246 42.44 -0.53 -9.64
C GLY A 246 42.00 -0.94 -11.04
N LEU A 247 42.95 -1.08 -11.98
CA LEU A 247 42.69 -1.55 -13.33
C LEU A 247 42.18 -3.00 -13.33
N ILE A 248 42.87 -3.90 -12.62
CA ILE A 248 42.50 -5.32 -12.50
C ILE A 248 41.09 -5.47 -11.92
N LEU A 249 40.78 -4.76 -10.83
CA LEU A 249 39.46 -4.80 -10.20
C LEU A 249 38.36 -4.27 -11.12
N THR A 250 38.64 -3.19 -11.87
CA THR A 250 37.69 -2.62 -12.84
C THR A 250 37.39 -3.61 -13.98
N PHE A 251 38.40 -4.31 -14.49
CA PHE A 251 38.21 -5.35 -15.50
C PHE A 251 37.52 -6.60 -14.94
N TYR A 252 37.78 -6.95 -13.67
CA TYR A 252 37.14 -8.10 -13.02
C TYR A 252 35.64 -7.89 -12.79
N GLU A 253 35.24 -6.70 -12.31
CA GLU A 253 33.82 -6.35 -12.09
C GLU A 253 33.04 -6.21 -13.41
N THR A 254 33.68 -5.70 -14.46
CA THR A 254 33.05 -5.59 -15.79
C THR A 254 32.95 -6.95 -16.49
N GLY A 255 33.93 -7.85 -16.32
CA GLY A 255 33.93 -9.20 -16.89
C GLY A 255 32.88 -10.15 -16.30
N ARG A 256 32.49 -9.99 -15.02
CA ARG A 256 31.43 -10.82 -14.41
C ARG A 256 30.03 -10.58 -14.97
N ARG A 257 29.78 -9.47 -15.67
CA ARG A 257 28.49 -9.21 -16.32
C ARG A 257 28.29 -9.97 -17.64
N GLY A 258 29.29 -10.70 -18.14
CA GLY A 258 29.22 -11.46 -19.39
C GLY A 258 29.89 -12.83 -19.33
N ARG A 259 29.21 -13.83 -18.76
CA ARG A 259 29.56 -15.29 -18.72
C ARG A 259 30.93 -15.64 -18.11
N PRO A 260 31.08 -16.82 -17.47
CA PRO A 260 32.32 -17.20 -16.81
C PRO A 260 33.31 -17.81 -17.82
N CYS A 261 34.04 -16.99 -18.57
CA CYS A 261 35.25 -17.46 -19.26
C CYS A 261 36.42 -17.41 -18.26
N ARG A 262 36.69 -18.53 -17.59
CA ARG A 262 37.77 -18.69 -16.59
C ARG A 262 39.20 -18.61 -17.16
N THR A 263 39.37 -18.38 -18.45
CA THR A 263 40.65 -18.64 -19.15
C THR A 263 41.50 -17.40 -19.45
N CYS A 264 41.02 -16.17 -19.24
CA CYS A 264 41.75 -14.98 -19.72
C CYS A 264 42.71 -14.31 -18.72
N LEU A 265 42.84 -14.78 -17.48
CA LEU A 265 43.67 -14.10 -16.45
C LEU A 265 44.77 -14.98 -15.83
N ALA A 266 45.00 -16.18 -16.34
CA ALA A 266 46.05 -17.07 -15.83
C ALA A 266 47.49 -16.58 -16.11
N ASN A 267 47.68 -15.55 -16.95
CA ASN A 267 49.01 -15.10 -17.40
C ASN A 267 49.43 -13.71 -16.84
N LEU A 268 48.74 -13.16 -15.85
CA LEU A 268 49.09 -11.87 -15.23
C LEU A 268 49.47 -11.98 -13.75
N ILE A 269 49.59 -13.20 -13.24
CA ILE A 269 50.07 -13.48 -11.88
C ILE A 269 51.17 -14.54 -11.98
N PHE A 270 52.24 -14.20 -12.69
CA PHE A 270 53.61 -14.67 -12.48
C PHE A 270 54.55 -13.54 -12.91
#